data_AF-A0A242CV38-F1
#
_entry.id   AF-A0A242CV38-F1
#
_cell.length_a   1.000
_cell.length_b   1.000
_cell.length_c   1.000
_cell.angle_alpha   90.00
_cell.angle_beta   90.00
_cell.angle_gamma   90.00
#
_symmetry.space_group_name_H-M   'P 1'
#
loop_
_entity.id
_entity.type
_entity.pdbx_description
1 polymer ?
#
loop_
_entity_poly.entity_id
_entity_poly.type
_entity_poly.pdbx_seq_one_letter_code
_entity_poly.pdbx_strand_id
1 'polypeptide(L)'
;MKWNLNKSRLELDRWVNGDLANVRLEKNSRSSSLEENIRIIENELELLEKEKIELMELIDSFSGADNQIVKLKYIGDMDVYDIADETGYSVSYIRKRHTEIRKTLSFVDEYEARREDRLKKQDEIDYYSIDQDQLSLF
;
A
#
# COMPACT_ATOMS: atom_id res chain seq x y z
N MET A 1 -4.59 -8.88 -6.18
CA MET A 1 -5.04 -8.27 -7.45
C MET A 1 -4.71 -9.10 -8.69
N LYS A 2 -3.45 -9.52 -8.91
CA LYS A 2 -3.08 -10.34 -10.09
C LYS A 2 -3.92 -11.62 -10.28
N TRP A 3 -4.25 -12.33 -9.20
CA TRP A 3 -5.15 -13.49 -9.26
C TRP A 3 -6.57 -13.12 -9.72
N ASN A 4 -7.14 -12.02 -9.21
CA ASN A 4 -8.44 -11.52 -9.64
C ASN A 4 -8.42 -11.14 -11.12
N LEU A 5 -7.37 -10.45 -11.58
CA LEU A 5 -7.20 -10.10 -13.00
C LEU A 5 -7.16 -11.34 -13.89
N ASN A 6 -6.34 -12.33 -13.53
CA ASN A 6 -6.22 -13.57 -14.31
C ASN A 6 -7.55 -14.33 -14.36
N LYS A 7 -8.28 -14.37 -13.24
CA LYS A 7 -9.60 -14.98 -13.18
C LYS A 7 -10.61 -14.23 -14.06
N SER A 8 -10.64 -12.90 -14.00
CA SER A 8 -11.54 -12.08 -14.82
C SER A 8 -11.22 -12.21 -16.32
N ARG A 9 -9.94 -12.25 -16.70
CA ARG A 9 -9.50 -12.49 -18.09
C ARG A 9 -9.93 -13.88 -18.59
N LEU A 10 -9.81 -14.91 -17.76
CA LEU A 10 -10.30 -16.26 -18.11
C LEU A 10 -11.82 -16.29 -18.25
N GLU A 11 -12.55 -15.60 -17.37
CA GLU A 11 -14.00 -15.47 -17.49
C GLU A 11 -14.39 -14.75 -18.79
N LEU A 12 -13.69 -13.68 -19.14
CA LEU A 12 -13.92 -12.95 -20.39
C LEU A 12 -13.70 -13.85 -21.61
N ASP A 13 -12.64 -14.65 -21.63
CA ASP A 13 -12.37 -15.59 -22.73
C ASP A 13 -13.52 -16.62 -22.89
N ARG A 14 -14.10 -17.09 -21.78
CA ARG A 14 -15.28 -17.98 -21.85
C ARG A 14 -16.50 -17.30 -22.48
N TRP A 15 -16.70 -16.01 -22.21
CA TRP A 15 -17.78 -15.21 -22.78
C TRP A 15 -17.56 -14.79 -24.23
N VAL A 16 -16.31 -14.66 -24.68
CA VAL A 16 -16.00 -14.21 -26.05
C VAL A 16 -15.79 -15.40 -26.99
N ASN A 17 -15.03 -16.40 -26.55
CA ASN A 17 -14.56 -17.52 -27.39
C ASN A 17 -14.99 -18.90 -26.87
N GLY A 18 -15.43 -19.00 -25.62
CA GLY A 18 -15.66 -20.28 -24.95
C GLY A 18 -17.11 -20.71 -24.87
N ASP A 19 -17.39 -21.50 -23.83
CA ASP A 19 -18.67 -22.16 -23.60
C ASP A 19 -19.85 -21.19 -23.33
N LEU A 20 -19.55 -19.94 -22.98
CA LEU A 20 -20.55 -18.91 -22.67
C LEU A 20 -20.80 -17.94 -23.84
N ALA A 21 -20.13 -18.10 -24.99
CA ALA A 21 -20.20 -17.15 -26.11
C ALA A 21 -21.61 -16.96 -26.71
N ASN A 22 -22.47 -17.97 -26.58
CA ASN A 22 -23.85 -17.92 -27.07
C ASN A 22 -24.88 -17.61 -25.97
N VAL A 23 -24.43 -17.33 -24.74
CA VAL A 23 -25.32 -17.03 -23.60
C VAL A 23 -25.62 -15.54 -23.59
N ARG A 24 -26.90 -15.18 -23.46
CA ARG A 24 -27.33 -13.77 -23.44
C ARG A 24 -26.98 -13.14 -22.10
N LEU A 25 -26.19 -12.07 -22.14
CA LEU A 25 -25.85 -11.26 -20.97
C LEU A 25 -27.00 -10.33 -20.57
N GLU A 26 -27.29 -10.26 -19.27
CA GLU A 26 -28.16 -9.24 -18.71
C GLU A 26 -27.38 -7.93 -18.50
N LYS A 27 -28.03 -6.80 -18.78
CA LYS A 27 -27.42 -5.45 -18.84
C LYS A 27 -26.74 -5.00 -17.53
N ASN A 28 -27.11 -5.57 -16.39
CA ASN A 28 -26.57 -5.25 -15.07
C ASN A 28 -25.91 -6.46 -14.40
N SER A 29 -25.59 -7.50 -15.18
CA SER A 29 -24.88 -8.66 -14.65
C SER A 29 -23.43 -8.29 -14.32
N ARG A 30 -22.83 -9.04 -13.40
CA ARG A 30 -21.38 -8.90 -13.14
C ARG A 30 -20.55 -9.09 -14.40
N SER A 31 -20.99 -9.96 -15.30
CA SER A 31 -20.30 -10.27 -16.55
C SER A 31 -20.45 -9.16 -17.59
N SER A 32 -21.50 -8.32 -17.53
CA SER A 32 -21.66 -7.18 -18.45
C SER A 32 -20.73 -5.99 -18.15
N SER A 33 -20.12 -5.93 -16.97
CA SER A 33 -19.09 -4.95 -16.62
C SER A 33 -17.68 -5.55 -16.56
N LEU A 34 -17.50 -6.79 -17.01
CA LEU A 34 -16.27 -7.55 -16.82
C LEU A 34 -15.05 -6.90 -17.48
N GLU A 35 -15.18 -6.42 -18.73
CA GLU A 35 -14.10 -5.72 -19.43
C GLU A 35 -13.69 -4.43 -18.73
N GLU A 36 -14.67 -3.67 -18.22
CA GLU A 36 -14.41 -2.44 -17.48
C GLU A 36 -13.68 -2.73 -16.16
N ASN A 37 -14.13 -3.76 -15.42
CA ASN A 37 -13.46 -4.19 -14.21
C ASN A 37 -12.03 -4.67 -14.48
N ILE A 38 -11.78 -5.35 -15.60
CA ILE A 38 -10.43 -5.74 -16.03
C ILE A 38 -9.57 -4.50 -16.25
N ARG A 39 -10.07 -3.52 -17.02
CA ARG A 39 -9.35 -2.26 -17.27
C ARG A 39 -9.01 -1.51 -15.97
N ILE A 40 -9.96 -1.40 -15.05
CA ILE A 40 -9.74 -0.76 -13.75
C ILE A 40 -8.60 -1.46 -12.98
N ILE A 41 -8.65 -2.80 -12.89
CA ILE A 41 -7.64 -3.57 -12.16
C ILE A 41 -6.27 -3.48 -12.86
N GLU A 42 -6.23 -3.45 -14.19
CA GLU A 42 -4.99 -3.28 -14.97
C GLU A 42 -4.34 -1.92 -14.71
N ASN A 43 -5.14 -0.84 -14.80
CA ASN A 43 -4.66 0.51 -14.52
C ASN A 43 -4.17 0.67 -13.09
N GLU A 44 -4.89 0.08 -12.12
CA GLU A 44 -4.47 0.09 -10.71
C GLU A 44 -3.17 -0.67 -10.50
N LEU A 45 -2.99 -1.83 -11.15
CA LEU A 45 -1.74 -2.58 -11.09
C LEU A 45 -0.56 -1.82 -11.72
N GLU A 46 -0.80 -1.11 -12.82
CA GLU A 46 0.23 -0.29 -13.47
C GLU A 46 0.65 0.89 -12.57
N LEU A 47 -0.33 1.58 -11.98
CA LEU A 47 -0.07 2.66 -11.03
C LEU A 47 0.72 2.16 -9.82
N LEU A 48 0.29 1.06 -9.20
CA LEU A 48 0.97 0.48 -8.04
C LEU A 48 2.39 0.00 -8.36
N GLU A 49 2.64 -0.55 -9.55
CA GLU A 49 4.00 -0.94 -9.94
C GLU A 49 4.89 0.30 -10.14
N LYS A 50 4.36 1.38 -10.72
CA LYS A 50 5.08 2.64 -10.84
C LYS A 50 5.41 3.24 -9.47
N GLU A 51 4.43 3.34 -8.58
CA GLU A 51 4.62 3.85 -7.21
C GLU A 51 5.65 3.01 -6.45
N LYS A 52 5.62 1.68 -6.62
CA LYS A 52 6.61 0.77 -6.04
C LYS A 52 8.02 1.04 -6.58
N ILE A 53 8.18 1.25 -7.88
CA ILE A 53 9.49 1.56 -8.49
C ILE A 53 10.02 2.88 -7.92
N GLU A 54 9.20 3.93 -7.90
CA GLU A 54 9.57 5.23 -7.34
C GLU A 54 9.96 5.13 -5.86
N LEU A 55 9.23 4.35 -5.07
CA LEU A 55 9.56 4.08 -3.66
C LEU A 55 10.89 3.34 -3.52
N MET A 56 11.15 2.34 -4.38
CA MET A 56 12.42 1.61 -4.36
C MET A 56 13.59 2.53 -4.72
N GLU A 57 13.45 3.40 -5.72
CA GLU A 57 14.46 4.39 -6.09
C GLU A 57 14.73 5.38 -4.94
N LEU A 58 13.68 5.84 -4.25
CA LEU A 58 13.82 6.69 -3.08
C LEU A 58 14.58 5.99 -1.95
N ILE A 59 14.22 4.75 -1.62
CA ILE A 59 14.91 3.97 -0.58
C ILE A 59 16.37 3.72 -0.98
N ASP A 60 16.64 3.48 -2.26
CA ASP A 60 17.99 3.24 -2.77
C ASP A 60 18.85 4.51 -2.81
N SER A 61 18.21 5.69 -2.81
CA SER A 61 18.91 6.97 -2.69
C SER A 61 19.46 7.23 -1.28
N PHE A 62 18.91 6.56 -0.25
CA PHE A 62 19.37 6.71 1.11
C PHE A 62 20.66 5.93 1.36
N SER A 63 21.61 6.57 2.04
CA SER A 63 22.90 5.97 2.40
C SER A 63 22.97 5.61 3.88
N GLY A 64 23.92 4.74 4.23
CA GLY A 64 24.22 4.36 5.61
C GLY A 64 23.72 2.97 6.00
N ALA A 65 24.32 2.46 7.08
CA ALA A 65 24.09 1.09 7.54
C ALA A 65 22.63 0.84 7.92
N ASP A 66 21.94 1.81 8.53
CA ASP A 66 20.54 1.65 8.92
C ASP A 66 19.62 1.47 7.73
N ASN A 67 19.82 2.24 6.65
CA ASN A 67 19.02 2.11 5.43
C ASN A 67 19.22 0.74 4.79
N GLN A 68 20.47 0.27 4.71
CA GLN A 68 20.78 -1.07 4.22
C GLN A 68 20.09 -2.15 5.06
N ILE A 69 20.14 -2.03 6.39
CA ILE A 69 19.48 -2.96 7.31
C ILE A 69 17.96 -2.94 7.11
N VAL A 70 17.34 -1.76 6.98
CA VAL A 70 15.90 -1.62 6.73
C VAL A 70 15.50 -2.26 5.40
N LYS A 71 16.23 -1.95 4.31
CA LYS A 71 15.96 -2.50 2.99
C LYS A 71 16.05 -4.03 3.01
N LEU A 72 17.15 -4.59 3.50
CA LEU A 72 17.33 -6.04 3.54
C LEU A 72 16.30 -6.71 4.47
N LYS A 73 15.96 -6.09 5.60
CA LYS A 73 15.03 -6.67 6.56
C LYS A 73 13.58 -6.67 6.08
N TYR A 74 13.10 -5.53 5.59
CA TYR A 74 11.66 -5.32 5.34
C TYR A 74 11.27 -5.47 3.87
N ILE A 75 12.21 -5.30 2.93
CA ILE A 75 11.98 -5.54 1.50
C ILE A 75 12.56 -6.90 1.10
N GLY A 76 13.77 -7.22 1.57
CA GLY A 76 14.44 -8.49 1.28
C GLY A 76 13.97 -9.68 2.11
N ASP A 77 13.14 -9.46 3.14
CA ASP A 77 12.68 -10.47 4.12
C ASP A 77 13.82 -11.27 4.78
N MET A 78 15.02 -10.68 4.88
CA MET A 78 16.19 -11.33 5.43
C MET A 78 16.15 -11.39 6.96
N ASP A 79 16.77 -12.40 7.55
CA ASP A 79 16.98 -12.43 8.99
C ASP A 79 18.25 -11.65 9.40
N VAL A 80 18.49 -11.51 10.70
CA VAL A 80 19.61 -10.71 11.20
C VAL A 80 20.98 -11.34 10.90
N TYR A 81 21.04 -12.66 10.71
CA TYR A 81 22.26 -13.35 10.33
C TYR A 81 22.54 -13.16 8.84
N ASP A 82 21.54 -13.34 7.98
CA ASP A 82 21.66 -13.10 6.54
C ASP A 82 22.09 -11.66 6.25
N ILE A 83 21.52 -10.68 6.98
CA ILE A 83 21.91 -9.27 6.88
C ILE A 83 23.37 -9.05 7.32
N ALA A 84 23.82 -9.74 8.37
CA ALA A 84 25.20 -9.63 8.84
C ALA A 84 26.18 -10.17 7.79
N ASP A 85 25.85 -11.29 7.16
CA ASP A 85 26.63 -11.90 6.10
C ASP A 85 26.67 -11.00 4.85
N GLU A 86 25.53 -10.45 4.42
CA GLU A 86 25.42 -9.57 3.25
C GLU A 86 26.16 -8.23 3.44
N THR A 87 26.10 -7.66 4.65
CA THR A 87 26.70 -6.34 4.94
C THR A 87 28.15 -6.42 5.44
N GLY A 88 28.62 -7.61 5.82
CA GLY A 88 29.93 -7.83 6.46
C GLY A 88 30.04 -7.31 7.89
N TYR A 89 28.94 -6.82 8.49
CA TYR A 89 28.93 -6.40 9.89
C TYR A 89 28.74 -7.59 10.83
N SER A 90 29.19 -7.44 12.09
CA SER A 90 28.90 -8.47 13.08
C SER A 90 27.40 -8.60 13.36
N VAL A 91 26.94 -9.82 13.62
CA VAL A 91 25.55 -10.11 14.03
C VAL A 91 25.13 -9.25 15.24
N SER A 92 26.03 -9.03 16.20
CA SER A 92 25.74 -8.18 17.37
C SER A 92 25.48 -6.72 16.98
N TYR A 93 26.21 -6.20 16.00
CA TYR A 93 26.00 -4.84 15.49
C TYR A 93 24.64 -4.74 14.79
N ILE A 94 24.32 -5.66 13.88
CA ILE A 94 23.03 -5.67 13.18
C ILE A 94 21.87 -5.79 14.18
N ARG A 95 21.95 -6.68 15.17
CA ARG A 95 20.93 -6.78 16.22
C ARG A 95 20.70 -5.46 16.93
N LYS A 96 21.78 -4.80 17.37
CA LYS A 96 21.71 -3.52 18.05
C LYS A 96 21.06 -2.45 17.17
N ARG A 97 21.51 -2.31 15.91
CA ARG A 97 20.94 -1.34 14.97
C ARG A 97 19.47 -1.63 14.67
N HIS A 98 19.12 -2.89 14.40
CA HIS A 98 17.74 -3.32 14.17
C HIS A 98 16.83 -2.99 15.35
N THR A 99 17.29 -3.16 16.59
CA THR A 99 16.53 -2.74 17.78
C THR A 99 16.32 -1.23 17.82
N GLU A 100 17.34 -0.42 17.55
CA GLU A 100 17.20 1.04 17.55
C GLU A 100 16.30 1.53 16.41
N ILE A 101 16.46 0.99 15.20
CA ILE A 101 15.58 1.25 14.06
C ILE A 101 14.13 0.95 14.43
N ARG A 102 13.86 -0.21 15.02
CA ARG A 102 12.50 -0.59 15.43
C ARG A 102 11.91 0.39 16.43
N LYS A 103 12.69 0.86 17.42
CA LYS A 103 12.23 1.89 18.36
C LYS A 103 11.88 3.19 17.65
N THR A 104 12.72 3.64 16.71
CA THR A 104 12.46 4.84 15.93
C THR A 104 11.19 4.70 15.10
N LEU A 105 11.00 3.57 14.42
CA LEU A 105 9.77 3.30 13.64
C LEU A 105 8.53 3.29 14.54
N SER A 106 8.56 2.58 15.67
CA SER A 106 7.44 2.58 16.61
C SER A 106 7.12 3.97 17.16
N PHE A 107 8.15 4.79 17.43
CA PHE A 107 7.94 6.18 17.85
C PHE A 107 7.25 7.01 16.76
N VAL A 108 7.64 6.84 15.49
CA VAL A 108 7.01 7.52 14.34
C VAL A 108 5.55 7.09 14.20
N ASP A 109 5.27 5.78 14.29
CA ASP A 109 3.91 5.25 14.22
C ASP A 109 3.02 5.87 15.33
N GLU A 110 3.51 5.90 16.57
CA GLU A 110 2.81 6.51 17.70
C GLU A 110 2.65 8.04 17.53
N TYR A 111 3.61 8.70 16.89
CA TYR A 111 3.53 10.14 16.63
C TYR A 111 2.45 10.47 15.59
N GLU A 112 2.43 9.73 14.48
CA GLU A 112 1.43 9.91 13.42
C GLU A 112 0.02 9.56 13.91
N ALA A 113 -0.16 8.47 14.65
CA ALA A 113 -1.45 8.12 15.24
C ALA A 113 -1.99 9.26 16.13
N ARG A 114 -1.13 9.82 16.99
CA ARG A 114 -1.51 10.97 17.83
C ARG A 114 -1.79 12.22 17.00
N ARG A 115 -1.14 12.40 15.86
CA ARG A 115 -1.38 13.53 14.95
C ARG A 115 -2.73 13.40 14.29
N GLU A 116 -3.10 12.22 13.80
CA GLU A 116 -4.42 11.95 13.25
C GLU A 116 -5.54 12.21 14.27
N ASP A 117 -5.35 11.79 15.52
CA ASP A 117 -6.31 12.07 16.60
C ASP A 117 -6.49 13.56 16.87
N ARG A 118 -5.42 14.36 16.74
CA ARG A 118 -5.50 15.82 16.87
C ARG A 118 -6.24 16.44 15.69
N LEU A 119 -5.99 15.97 14.47
CA LEU A 119 -6.66 16.46 13.27
C LEU A 119 -8.17 16.18 13.34
N LYS A 120 -8.57 14.96 13.71
CA LYS A 120 -9.99 14.61 13.89
C LYS A 120 -10.70 15.52 14.90
N LYS A 121 -10.04 15.80 16.04
CA LYS A 121 -10.60 16.71 17.05
C LYS A 121 -10.72 18.14 16.53
N GLN A 122 -9.75 18.60 15.73
CA GLN A 122 -9.83 19.92 15.12
C GLN A 122 -10.98 20.00 14.11
N ASP A 123 -11.11 18.98 13.24
CA ASP A 123 -12.20 18.90 12.27
C ASP A 123 -13.58 18.88 12.95
N GLU A 124 -13.71 18.17 14.07
CA GLU A 124 -14.92 18.18 14.90
C GLU A 124 -15.22 19.58 15.47
N ILE A 125 -14.21 20.26 16.03
CA ILE A 125 -14.36 21.64 16.56
C ILE A 125 -14.75 22.61 15.45
N ASP A 126 -14.13 22.51 14.28
CA ASP A 126 -14.40 23.38 13.14
C ASP A 126 -15.83 23.15 12.62
N TYR A 127 -16.30 21.91 12.56
CA TYR A 127 -17.68 21.59 12.19
C TYR A 127 -18.71 22.23 13.12
N TYR A 128 -18.53 22.12 14.44
CA TYR A 128 -19.47 22.69 15.41
C TYR A 128 -19.40 24.22 15.51
N SER A 129 -18.24 24.82 15.27
CA SER A 129 -18.10 26.29 15.28
C SER A 129 -18.78 26.94 14.07
N ILE A 130 -18.70 26.33 12.89
CA ILE A 130 -19.41 26.78 11.68
C ILE A 130 -20.94 26.74 11.88
N ASP A 131 -21.46 25.70 12.52
CA ASP A 131 -22.90 25.56 12.78
C ASP A 131 -23.40 26.63 13.78
N GLN A 132 -22.61 26.96 14.81
CA GLN A 132 -22.93 28.05 15.73
C GLN A 132 -22.93 29.43 15.05
N ASP A 133 -21.98 29.68 14.16
CA ASP A 133 -21.94 30.94 13.41
C ASP A 133 -23.15 31.08 12.47
N GLN A 134 -23.59 29.99 11.81
CA GLN A 134 -24.80 29.94 10.98
C GLN A 134 -26.09 30.18 11.79
N LEU A 135 -26.19 29.64 13.01
CA LEU A 135 -27.30 29.86 13.93
C LEU A 135 -27.34 31.28 14.49
N SER A 136 -26.19 31.97 14.60
CA SER A 136 -26.09 33.34 15.10
C SER A 136 -26.50 34.43 14.09
N LEU A 137 -26.67 34.06 12.81
CA LEU A 137 -27.08 34.95 11.71
C LEU A 137 -28.60 35.07 11.53
N PHE A 138 -29.41 34.41 12.37
CA PHE A 138 -30.87 34.49 12.41
C PHE A 138 -31.36 35.12 13.71
#